data_AF-A0A1B0UKY8-F1
#
_entry.id   AF-A0A1B0UKY8-F1
#
_cell.length_a   1.000
_cell.length_b   1.000
_cell.length_c   1.000
_cell.angle_alpha   90.00
_cell.angle_beta   90.00
_cell.angle_gamma   90.00
#
_symmetry.space_group_name_H-M   'P 1'
#
loop_
_entity.id
_entity.type
_entity.pdbx_description
1 polymer ?
#
loop_
_entity_poly.entity_id
_entity_poly.type
_entity_poly.pdbx_seq_one_letter_code
_entity_poly.pdbx_strand_id
1 'polypeptide(L)'
;MVTDNLNQLNENILFEKIEETDKTIKYIINIIMFLGSLGFTITGISSYLNKDILPFLEVRNIIFFPQGLTMLIYGTLGLIFSINQFRILLLKIGEGYNEFNKINGTMTLFRKGQTNEQSDIKIVYQLIDIEALKIEVKTELFNNKQRIYICTKNKKDLPIFQPDRPLKIKELEEKGIKIASFLKIPIKGI
;
A
#
# COMPACT_ATOMS: atom_id res chain seq x y z
N MET A 1 -22.71 4.58 -32.32
CA MET A 1 -21.66 5.60 -32.52
C MET A 1 -20.97 6.05 -31.23
N VAL A 2 -21.66 6.51 -30.17
CA VAL A 2 -20.98 6.89 -28.91
C VAL A 2 -20.60 5.65 -28.05
N THR A 3 -21.44 4.62 -28.04
CA THR A 3 -21.21 3.35 -27.34
C THR A 3 -20.12 2.48 -27.99
N ASP A 4 -19.99 2.53 -29.32
CA ASP A 4 -18.96 1.79 -30.05
C ASP A 4 -17.55 2.36 -29.81
N ASN A 5 -17.44 3.69 -29.70
CA ASN A 5 -16.18 4.37 -29.35
C ASN A 5 -15.73 4.07 -27.92
N LEU A 6 -16.66 3.99 -26.95
CA LEU A 6 -16.33 3.61 -25.56
C LEU A 6 -15.85 2.15 -25.45
N ASN A 7 -16.43 1.25 -26.24
CA ASN A 7 -15.99 -0.15 -26.30
C ASN A 7 -14.61 -0.28 -27.00
N GLN A 8 -14.37 0.46 -28.09
CA GLN A 8 -13.06 0.52 -28.73
C GLN A 8 -11.97 1.16 -27.86
N LEU A 9 -12.32 2.16 -27.04
CA LEU A 9 -11.40 2.76 -26.06
C LEU A 9 -11.01 1.75 -24.97
N ASN A 10 -11.95 0.95 -24.49
CA ASN A 10 -11.70 -0.11 -23.50
C ASN A 10 -10.88 -1.29 -24.07
N GLU A 11 -10.97 -1.59 -25.36
CA GLU A 11 -10.13 -2.63 -25.99
C GLU A 11 -8.66 -2.19 -26.18
N ASN A 12 -8.42 -0.88 -26.25
CA ASN A 12 -7.11 -0.30 -26.51
C ASN A 12 -6.41 0.24 -25.25
N ILE A 13 -7.14 0.44 -24.14
CA ILE A 13 -6.59 0.92 -22.88
C ILE A 13 -6.97 -0.05 -21.75
N LEU A 14 -5.96 -0.65 -21.13
CA LEU A 14 -6.13 -1.43 -19.90
C LEU A 14 -5.69 -0.57 -18.72
N PHE A 15 -6.64 -0.20 -17.86
CA PHE A 15 -6.39 0.57 -16.65
C PHE A 15 -6.61 -0.30 -15.42
N GLU A 16 -5.56 -0.51 -14.63
CA GLU A 16 -5.63 -1.22 -13.36
C GLU A 16 -5.37 -0.26 -12.20
N LYS A 17 -6.36 -0.09 -11.33
CA LYS A 17 -6.19 0.71 -10.13
C LYS A 17 -5.45 -0.09 -9.06
N ILE A 18 -4.48 0.55 -8.42
CA ILE A 18 -3.73 0.01 -7.28
C ILE A 18 -4.23 0.80 -6.07
N GLU A 19 -5.25 0.26 -5.42
CA GLU A 19 -5.77 0.85 -4.19
C GLU A 19 -5.38 -0.03 -3.01
N GLU A 20 -5.23 0.63 -1.87
CA GLU A 20 -5.04 -0.04 -0.59
C GLU A 20 -6.24 -0.94 -0.27
N THR A 21 -5.96 -2.19 0.11
CA THR A 21 -6.97 -3.17 0.50
C THR A 21 -7.42 -2.93 1.94
N ASP A 22 -8.67 -3.26 2.27
CA ASP A 22 -9.20 -3.25 3.64
C ASP A 22 -9.08 -1.89 4.36
N LYS A 23 -9.23 -0.78 3.62
CA LYS A 23 -9.12 0.61 4.14
C LYS A 23 -9.90 0.82 5.44
N THR A 24 -11.14 0.35 5.50
CA THR A 24 -12.01 0.50 6.69
C THR A 24 -11.39 -0.14 7.93
N ILE A 25 -10.85 -1.35 7.80
CA ILE A 25 -10.20 -2.06 8.91
C ILE A 25 -8.94 -1.32 9.34
N LYS A 26 -8.13 -0.84 8.39
CA LYS A 26 -6.94 -0.04 8.68
C LYS A 26 -7.28 1.25 9.44
N TYR A 27 -8.36 1.94 9.06
CA TYR A 27 -8.85 3.10 9.79
C TYR A 27 -9.28 2.76 11.22
N ILE A 28 -10.05 1.68 11.41
CA ILE A 28 -10.51 1.24 12.74
C ILE A 28 -9.32 0.88 13.64
N ILE A 29 -8.37 0.08 13.14
CA ILE A 29 -7.17 -0.31 13.90
C ILE A 29 -6.35 0.93 14.27
N ASN A 30 -6.20 1.88 13.34
CA ASN A 30 -5.45 3.10 13.61
C ASN A 30 -6.13 3.99 14.66
N ILE A 31 -7.46 4.09 14.65
CA ILE A 31 -8.22 4.80 15.70
C ILE A 31 -7.97 4.16 17.07
N ILE A 32 -8.05 2.83 17.16
CA ILE A 32 -7.80 2.09 18.41
C ILE A 32 -6.37 2.35 18.91
N MET A 33 -5.37 2.27 18.01
CA MET A 33 -3.98 2.55 18.32
C MET A 33 -3.77 3.99 18.81
N PHE A 34 -4.40 4.97 18.14
CA PHE A 34 -4.31 6.37 18.51
C PHE A 34 -4.90 6.61 19.91
N LEU A 35 -6.11 6.10 20.18
CA LEU A 35 -6.77 6.25 21.48
C LEU A 35 -5.99 5.57 22.61
N GLY A 36 -5.48 4.35 22.39
CA GLY A 36 -4.65 3.65 23.37
C GLY A 36 -3.35 4.40 23.66
N SER A 37 -2.68 4.89 22.62
CA SER A 37 -1.44 5.68 22.75
C SER A 37 -1.67 7.01 23.46
N LEU A 38 -2.80 7.66 23.18
CA LEU A 38 -3.22 8.88 23.87
C LEU A 38 -3.47 8.61 25.35
N GLY A 39 -4.17 7.53 25.69
CA GLY A 39 -4.42 7.12 27.07
C GLY A 39 -3.11 6.87 27.84
N PHE A 40 -2.15 6.15 27.24
CA PHE A 40 -0.84 5.90 27.85
C PHE A 40 -0.02 7.18 28.06
N THR A 41 -0.04 8.08 27.07
CA THR A 41 0.63 9.38 27.16
C THR A 41 0.05 10.19 28.31
N ILE A 42 -1.29 10.28 28.41
CA ILE A 42 -1.94 11.05 29.46
C ILE A 42 -1.70 10.41 30.83
N THR A 43 -1.76 9.08 30.93
CA THR A 43 -1.47 8.36 32.19
C THR A 43 -0.04 8.61 32.66
N GLY A 44 0.94 8.60 31.75
CA GLY A 44 2.35 8.91 32.06
C GLY A 44 2.54 10.35 32.54
N ILE A 45 1.90 11.33 31.88
CA ILE A 45 1.93 12.75 32.31
C ILE A 45 1.24 12.93 33.67
N SER A 46 0.10 12.28 33.85
CA SER A 46 -0.69 12.33 35.09
C SER A 46 0.09 11.76 36.28
N SER A 47 0.83 10.67 36.07
CA SER A 47 1.72 10.06 37.07
C SER A 47 2.91 10.96 37.40
N TYR A 48 3.48 11.67 36.41
CA TYR A 48 4.53 12.67 36.65
C TYR A 48 4.04 13.85 37.51
N LEU A 49 2.81 14.30 37.26
CA LEU A 49 2.22 15.45 37.96
C LEU A 49 1.51 15.09 39.28
N ASN A 50 1.39 13.79 39.61
CA ASN A 50 0.61 13.27 40.74
C ASN A 50 -0.83 13.83 40.81
N LYS A 51 -1.45 14.06 39.65
CA LYS A 51 -2.82 14.58 39.53
C LYS A 51 -3.59 13.72 38.54
N ASP A 52 -4.80 13.32 38.90
CA ASP A 52 -5.68 12.60 37.99
C ASP A 52 -6.18 13.55 36.89
N ILE A 53 -5.63 13.41 35.68
CA ILE A 53 -6.01 14.26 34.52
C ILE A 53 -7.35 13.80 33.94
N LEU A 54 -7.66 12.50 34.04
CA LEU A 54 -8.96 11.96 33.62
C LEU A 54 -9.78 11.48 34.81
N PRO A 55 -11.09 11.77 34.82
CA PRO A 55 -11.97 11.45 35.94
C PRO A 55 -12.19 9.94 36.14
N PHE A 56 -11.82 9.11 35.17
CA PHE A 56 -11.96 7.65 35.22
C PHE A 56 -10.64 6.90 35.47
N LEU A 57 -9.52 7.62 35.64
CA LEU A 57 -8.21 7.02 35.89
C LEU A 57 -7.76 7.36 37.31
N GLU A 58 -7.61 6.36 38.18
CA GLU A 58 -6.97 6.50 39.49
C GLU A 58 -5.45 6.49 39.33
N VAL A 59 -4.87 7.59 38.86
CA VAL A 59 -3.44 7.69 38.56
C VAL A 59 -2.60 7.94 39.82
N ARG A 60 -3.22 8.38 40.91
CA ARG A 60 -2.59 8.52 42.24
C ARG A 60 -1.86 7.26 42.74
N ASN A 61 -2.22 6.08 42.26
CA ASN A 61 -1.60 4.81 42.65
C ASN A 61 -0.44 4.38 41.72
N ILE A 62 -0.20 5.10 40.62
CA ILE A 62 0.84 4.75 39.63
C ILE A 62 2.12 5.52 39.94
N ILE A 63 3.15 4.81 40.36
CA ILE A 63 4.49 5.37 40.57
C ILE A 63 5.10 5.75 39.21
N PHE A 64 5.55 7.01 39.09
CA PHE A 64 6.11 7.52 37.83
C PHE A 64 7.27 6.67 37.33
N PHE A 65 8.24 6.35 38.18
CA PHE A 65 9.34 5.46 37.82
C PHE A 65 9.16 4.07 38.46
N PRO A 66 9.20 2.96 37.69
CA PRO A 66 9.44 2.87 36.25
C PRO A 66 8.16 2.91 35.38
N GLN A 67 6.98 2.70 35.98
CA GLN A 67 5.75 2.36 35.27
C GLN A 67 5.18 3.54 34.47
N GLY A 68 5.01 4.72 35.09
CA GLY A 68 4.49 5.92 34.41
C GLY A 68 5.39 6.40 33.28
N LEU A 69 6.72 6.34 33.45
CA LEU A 69 7.70 6.67 32.43
C LEU A 69 7.60 5.73 31.23
N THR A 70 7.44 4.44 31.49
CA THR A 70 7.26 3.43 30.44
C THR A 70 5.99 3.69 29.63
N MET A 71 4.88 4.01 30.31
CA MET A 71 3.62 4.40 29.65
C MET A 71 3.79 5.66 28.80
N LEU A 72 4.52 6.66 29.29
CA LEU A 72 4.79 7.89 28.55
C LEU A 72 5.60 7.63 27.27
N ILE A 73 6.65 6.81 27.35
CA ILE A 73 7.49 6.47 26.19
C ILE A 73 6.68 5.69 25.14
N TYR A 74 5.98 4.63 25.54
CA TYR A 74 5.18 3.85 24.59
C TYR A 74 4.00 4.64 24.03
N GLY A 75 3.35 5.46 24.86
CA GLY A 75 2.27 6.34 24.42
C GLY A 75 2.73 7.37 23.38
N THR A 76 3.85 8.05 23.62
CA THR A 76 4.38 9.04 22.68
C THR A 76 4.83 8.43 21.36
N LEU A 77 5.54 7.29 21.39
CA LEU A 77 5.90 6.55 20.17
C LEU A 77 4.66 6.07 19.41
N GLY A 78 3.67 5.55 20.12
CA GLY A 78 2.40 5.11 19.53
C GLY A 78 1.60 6.25 18.90
N LEU A 79 1.61 7.44 19.50
CA LEU A 79 1.00 8.66 18.93
C LEU A 79 1.70 9.06 17.63
N ILE A 80 3.04 9.13 17.62
CA ILE A 80 3.80 9.46 16.41
C ILE A 80 3.50 8.44 15.31
N PHE A 81 3.46 7.16 15.64
CA PHE A 81 3.17 6.10 14.68
C PHE A 81 1.75 6.20 14.12
N SER A 82 0.73 6.34 14.97
CA SER A 82 -0.67 6.42 14.55
C SER A 82 -0.98 7.67 13.73
N ILE A 83 -0.41 8.83 14.09
CA ILE A 83 -0.52 10.07 13.30
C ILE A 83 0.07 9.84 11.89
N ASN A 84 1.25 9.21 11.79
CA ASN A 84 1.84 8.90 10.49
C ASN A 84 0.97 7.94 9.68
N GLN A 85 0.39 6.92 10.30
CA GLN A 85 -0.55 6.02 9.64
C GLN A 85 -1.80 6.75 9.14
N PHE A 86 -2.33 7.71 9.92
CA PHE A 86 -3.46 8.52 9.47
C PHE A 86 -3.12 9.34 8.23
N ARG A 87 -1.92 9.96 8.23
CA ARG A 87 -1.45 10.70 7.04
C ARG A 87 -1.35 9.81 5.81
N ILE A 88 -0.81 8.59 5.94
CA ILE A 88 -0.69 7.62 4.85
C ILE A 88 -2.08 7.28 4.27
N LEU A 89 -3.04 6.95 5.13
CA LEU A 89 -4.39 6.56 4.72
C LEU A 89 -5.20 7.73 4.13
N LEU A 90 -5.12 8.91 4.73
CA LEU A 90 -5.86 10.10 4.28
C LEU A 90 -5.35 10.60 2.93
N LEU A 91 -4.02 10.64 2.76
CA LEU A 91 -3.39 11.12 1.54
C LEU A 91 -3.33 10.04 0.44
N LYS A 92 -3.73 8.80 0.75
CA LYS A 92 -3.69 7.65 -0.18
C LYS A 92 -2.28 7.40 -0.72
N ILE A 93 -1.30 7.49 0.18
CA ILE A 93 0.12 7.36 -0.17
C ILE A 93 0.40 5.91 -0.59
N GLY A 94 1.13 5.72 -1.68
CA GLY A 94 1.42 4.41 -2.26
C GLY A 94 0.32 3.88 -3.20
N GLU A 95 -0.89 4.44 -3.16
CA GLU A 95 -1.92 4.14 -4.15
C GLU A 95 -1.54 4.67 -5.53
N GLY A 96 -2.16 4.13 -6.57
CA GLY A 96 -1.94 4.62 -7.92
C GLY A 96 -2.63 3.76 -8.96
N TYR A 97 -2.02 3.65 -10.12
CA TYR A 97 -2.58 2.86 -11.21
C TYR A 97 -1.49 2.38 -12.17
N ASN A 98 -1.84 1.35 -12.94
CA ASN A 98 -1.11 0.90 -14.10
C ASN A 98 -2.00 1.15 -15.32
N GLU A 99 -1.49 1.89 -16.30
CA GLU A 99 -2.18 2.13 -17.56
C GLU A 99 -1.35 1.52 -18.70
N PHE A 100 -1.99 0.68 -19.51
CA PHE A 100 -1.43 0.16 -20.73
C PHE A 100 -2.22 0.70 -21.92
N ASN A 101 -1.62 1.61 -22.67
CA ASN A 101 -2.30 2.33 -23.75
C ASN A 101 -1.72 1.91 -25.11
N LYS A 102 -2.50 1.15 -25.89
CA LYS A 102 -2.10 0.69 -27.24
C LYS A 102 -2.17 1.80 -28.29
N ILE A 103 -2.99 2.83 -28.07
CA ILE A 103 -3.14 3.96 -28.99
C ILE A 103 -1.84 4.78 -28.99
N ASN A 104 -1.36 5.11 -27.79
CA ASN A 104 -0.12 5.86 -27.61
C ASN A 104 1.13 4.96 -27.64
N GLY A 105 0.95 3.63 -27.57
CA GLY A 105 2.05 2.68 -27.53
C GLY A 105 2.86 2.73 -26.21
N THR A 106 2.24 3.18 -25.11
CA THR A 106 2.93 3.41 -23.84
C THR A 106 2.31 2.66 -22.66
N MET A 107 3.16 2.17 -21.76
CA MET A 107 2.80 1.75 -20.41
C MET A 107 3.16 2.86 -19.41
N THR A 108 2.23 3.23 -18.55
CA THR A 108 2.45 4.16 -17.43
C THR A 108 2.19 3.46 -16.11
N LEU A 109 3.17 3.47 -15.22
CA LEU A 109 3.01 3.07 -13.82
C LEU A 109 3.06 4.33 -12.97
N PHE A 110 1.97 4.61 -12.26
CA PHE A 110 1.88 5.75 -11.36
C PHE A 110 1.70 5.27 -9.92
N ARG A 111 2.48 5.80 -8.99
CA ARG A 111 2.31 5.61 -7.54
C ARG A 111 2.42 6.96 -6.86
N LYS A 112 1.50 7.22 -5.94
CA LYS A 112 1.42 8.47 -5.19
C LYS A 112 2.49 8.51 -4.08
N GLY A 113 3.23 9.59 -4.01
CA GLY A 113 4.26 9.83 -3.01
C GLY A 113 3.73 10.39 -1.70
N GLN A 114 4.62 10.47 -0.69
CA GLN A 114 4.26 10.84 0.68
C GLN A 114 4.25 12.36 0.96
N THR A 115 5.12 13.12 0.30
CA THR A 115 5.45 14.48 0.74
C THR A 115 4.80 15.55 -0.14
N ASN A 116 4.96 15.46 -1.47
CA ASN A 116 4.44 16.42 -2.46
C ASN A 116 4.24 15.70 -3.81
N GLU A 117 3.63 16.36 -4.81
CA GLU A 117 3.48 15.81 -6.18
C GLU A 117 4.81 15.40 -6.82
N GLN A 118 5.91 16.05 -6.44
CA GLN A 118 7.27 15.66 -6.88
C GLN A 118 7.75 14.32 -6.31
N SER A 119 7.11 13.83 -5.24
CA SER A 119 7.37 12.49 -4.70
C SER A 119 6.57 11.40 -5.39
N ASP A 120 5.66 11.77 -6.30
CA ASP A 120 4.91 10.80 -7.09
C ASP A 120 5.86 10.09 -8.07
N ILE A 121 5.76 8.78 -8.11
CA ILE A 121 6.57 7.94 -9.00
C ILE A 121 5.73 7.70 -10.24
N LYS A 122 6.10 8.39 -11.33
CA LYS A 122 5.54 8.14 -12.67
C LYS A 122 6.62 7.56 -13.58
N ILE A 123 6.45 6.30 -13.94
CA ILE A 123 7.36 5.57 -14.81
C ILE A 123 6.63 5.27 -16.12
N VAL A 124 7.21 5.70 -17.24
CA VAL A 124 6.65 5.51 -18.58
C VAL A 124 7.61 4.68 -19.43
N TYR A 125 7.07 3.66 -20.09
CA TYR A 125 7.80 2.78 -21.00
C TYR A 125 7.04 2.63 -22.32
N GLN A 126 7.75 2.37 -23.41
CA GLN A 126 7.12 2.00 -24.67
C GLN A 126 6.69 0.53 -24.62
N LEU A 127 5.52 0.20 -25.17
CA LEU A 127 5.04 -1.18 -25.24
C LEU A 127 5.94 -2.07 -26.11
N ILE A 128 6.64 -1.47 -27.08
CA ILE A 128 7.61 -2.17 -27.96
C ILE A 128 8.82 -2.70 -27.19
N ASP A 129 9.13 -2.08 -26.05
CA ASP A 129 10.24 -2.49 -25.18
C ASP A 129 9.85 -3.64 -24.26
N ILE A 130 8.57 -4.03 -24.20
CA ILE A 130 8.09 -5.12 -23.35
C ILE A 130 8.26 -6.45 -24.10
N GLU A 131 9.09 -7.34 -23.57
CA GLU A 131 9.33 -8.65 -24.19
C GLU A 131 8.40 -9.73 -23.69
N ALA A 132 8.16 -9.76 -22.37
CA ALA A 132 7.43 -10.83 -21.71
C ALA A 132 6.87 -10.38 -20.36
N LEU A 133 5.88 -11.10 -19.88
CA LEU A 133 5.39 -11.00 -18.51
C LEU A 133 6.03 -12.11 -17.68
N LYS A 134 6.51 -11.82 -16.48
CA LYS A 134 7.06 -12.83 -15.56
C LYS A 134 6.26 -12.90 -14.28
N ILE A 135 5.85 -14.10 -13.90
CA ILE A 135 5.15 -14.37 -12.64
C ILE A 135 6.14 -15.06 -11.70
N GLU A 136 6.37 -14.49 -10.53
CA GLU A 136 7.22 -15.06 -9.48
C GLU A 136 6.34 -15.42 -8.28
N VAL A 137 6.33 -16.71 -7.93
CA VAL A 137 5.70 -17.22 -6.72
C VAL A 137 6.79 -17.86 -5.87
N LYS A 138 7.21 -17.17 -4.81
CA LYS A 138 8.13 -17.72 -3.81
C LYS A 138 7.35 -18.04 -2.55
N THR A 139 7.23 -19.32 -2.25
CA THR A 139 6.60 -19.80 -1.02
C THR A 139 7.70 -20.25 -0.06
N GLU A 140 8.18 -19.33 0.78
CA GLU A 140 9.07 -19.65 1.89
C GLU A 140 8.27 -19.74 3.20
N LEU A 141 8.79 -20.46 4.20
CA LEU A 141 8.12 -20.76 5.48
C LEU A 141 7.54 -19.51 6.19
N PHE A 142 8.18 -18.34 6.01
CA PHE A 142 7.78 -17.06 6.60
C PHE A 142 7.61 -15.94 5.58
N ASN A 143 7.76 -16.22 4.28
CA ASN A 143 7.80 -15.17 3.25
C ASN A 143 7.18 -15.67 1.95
N ASN A 144 5.85 -15.54 1.84
CA ASN A 144 5.17 -15.77 0.58
C ASN A 144 5.23 -14.48 -0.26
N LYS A 145 6.07 -14.47 -1.29
CA LYS A 145 6.19 -13.35 -2.24
C LYS A 145 5.59 -13.77 -3.57
N GLN A 146 4.48 -13.14 -3.91
CA GLN A 146 3.85 -13.22 -5.22
C GLN A 146 4.04 -11.90 -5.94
N ARG A 147 4.63 -11.92 -7.14
CA ARG A 147 4.89 -10.71 -7.91
C ARG A 147 4.69 -10.96 -9.39
N ILE A 148 4.14 -9.97 -10.08
CA ILE A 148 4.09 -9.93 -11.54
C ILE A 148 5.06 -8.85 -11.99
N TYR A 149 5.98 -9.23 -12.87
CA TYR A 149 6.97 -8.37 -13.47
C TYR A 149 6.73 -8.24 -14.97
N ILE A 150 7.13 -7.09 -15.51
CA ILE A 150 7.31 -6.90 -16.93
C ILE A 150 8.80 -6.98 -17.24
N CYS A 151 9.16 -7.88 -18.14
CA CYS A 151 10.51 -8.02 -18.68
C CYS A 151 10.64 -7.01 -19.83
N THR A 152 11.59 -6.08 -19.71
CA THR A 152 11.84 -5.06 -20.72
C THR A 152 13.15 -5.33 -21.46
N LYS A 153 13.23 -4.94 -22.74
CA LYS A 153 14.44 -5.02 -23.55
C LYS A 153 15.58 -4.27 -22.87
N ASN A 154 16.67 -4.97 -22.57
CA ASN A 154 17.92 -4.40 -22.04
C ASN A 154 17.80 -3.62 -20.71
N LYS A 155 16.74 -3.84 -19.91
CA LYS A 155 16.53 -3.17 -18.62
C LYS A 155 16.10 -4.18 -17.55
N LYS A 156 16.12 -3.75 -16.28
CA LYS A 156 15.70 -4.58 -15.16
C LYS A 156 14.20 -4.90 -15.24
N ASP A 157 13.83 -6.10 -14.82
CA ASP A 157 12.44 -6.52 -14.65
C ASP A 157 11.70 -5.55 -13.72
N LEU A 158 10.57 -5.02 -14.18
CA LEU A 158 9.81 -4.02 -13.45
C LEU A 158 8.60 -4.67 -12.77
N PRO A 159 8.51 -4.69 -11.43
CA PRO A 159 7.33 -5.22 -10.76
C PRO A 159 6.14 -4.30 -11.03
N ILE A 160 5.10 -4.83 -11.65
CA ILE A 160 3.86 -4.10 -11.93
C ILE A 160 2.78 -4.35 -10.89
N PHE A 161 2.83 -5.53 -10.26
CA PHE A 161 1.84 -5.95 -9.29
C PHE A 161 2.49 -6.79 -8.20
N GLN A 162 2.21 -6.41 -6.97
CA GLN A 162 2.50 -7.19 -5.77
C GLN A 162 1.22 -7.12 -4.92
N PRO A 163 0.60 -8.25 -4.57
CA PRO A 163 -0.60 -8.23 -3.76
C PRO A 163 -0.24 -7.96 -2.29
N ASP A 164 -1.09 -7.20 -1.60
CA ASP A 164 -0.92 -6.88 -0.17
C ASP A 164 -1.00 -8.13 0.73
N ARG A 165 -1.73 -9.15 0.24
CA ARG A 165 -1.91 -10.45 0.88
C ARG A 165 -1.67 -11.57 -0.13
N PRO A 166 -1.25 -12.76 0.30
CA PRO A 166 -1.12 -13.90 -0.61
C PRO A 166 -2.45 -14.19 -1.30
N LEU A 167 -2.46 -14.14 -2.63
CA LEU A 167 -3.59 -14.54 -3.46
C LEU A 167 -3.52 -16.03 -3.75
N LYS A 168 -4.64 -16.60 -4.17
CA LYS A 168 -4.62 -17.93 -4.77
C LYS A 168 -3.80 -17.88 -6.05
N ILE A 169 -2.99 -18.91 -6.31
CA ILE A 169 -2.13 -18.99 -7.50
C ILE A 169 -2.97 -18.77 -8.77
N LYS A 170 -4.17 -19.37 -8.83
CA LYS A 170 -5.12 -19.19 -9.93
C LYS A 170 -5.50 -17.73 -10.18
N GLU A 171 -5.77 -16.95 -9.13
CA GLU A 171 -6.14 -15.53 -9.27
C GLU A 171 -4.97 -14.69 -9.80
N LEU A 172 -3.75 -15.00 -9.35
CA LEU A 172 -2.53 -14.37 -9.82
C LEU A 172 -2.25 -14.70 -11.30
N GLU A 173 -2.43 -15.96 -11.69
CA GLU A 173 -2.31 -16.44 -13.07
C GLU A 173 -3.35 -15.82 -13.98
N GLU A 174 -4.63 -15.82 -13.58
CA GLU A 174 -5.72 -15.19 -14.34
C GLU A 174 -5.42 -13.70 -14.60
N LYS A 175 -4.91 -12.99 -13.58
CA LYS A 175 -4.49 -11.60 -13.74
C LYS A 175 -3.31 -11.46 -14.70
N GLY A 176 -2.30 -12.32 -14.58
CA GLY A 176 -1.15 -12.34 -15.50
C GLY A 176 -1.57 -12.63 -16.95
N ILE A 177 -2.42 -13.62 -17.16
CA ILE A 177 -2.96 -14.00 -18.47
C ILE A 177 -3.76 -12.85 -19.08
N LYS A 178 -4.56 -12.13 -18.29
CA LYS A 178 -5.31 -10.96 -18.75
C LYS A 178 -4.37 -9.88 -19.31
N ILE A 179 -3.30 -9.55 -18.57
CA ILE A 179 -2.32 -8.53 -18.97
C ILE A 179 -1.54 -9.00 -20.21
N ALA A 180 -1.05 -10.25 -20.21
CA ALA A 180 -0.28 -10.82 -21.31
C ALA A 180 -1.11 -10.91 -22.60
N SER A 181 -2.37 -11.35 -22.49
CA SER A 181 -3.32 -11.41 -23.61
C SER A 181 -3.63 -10.01 -24.16
N PHE A 182 -3.79 -9.02 -23.27
CA PHE A 182 -3.98 -7.64 -23.69
C PHE A 182 -2.77 -7.12 -24.47
N LEU A 183 -1.55 -7.33 -23.97
CA LEU A 183 -0.32 -6.86 -24.59
C LEU A 183 0.18 -7.72 -25.77
N LYS A 184 -0.39 -8.93 -25.96
CA LYS A 184 0.05 -9.94 -26.93
C LYS A 184 1.52 -10.35 -26.74
N ILE A 185 1.94 -10.54 -25.49
CA ILE A 185 3.30 -10.93 -25.11
C ILE A 185 3.30 -12.32 -24.45
N PRO A 186 4.40 -13.09 -24.56
CA PRO A 186 4.53 -14.37 -23.86
C PRO A 186 4.65 -14.19 -22.34
N ILE A 187 4.24 -15.21 -21.59
CA ILE A 187 4.46 -15.31 -20.14
C ILE A 187 5.71 -16.18 -19.91
N LYS A 188 6.72 -15.63 -19.24
CA LYS A 188 7.92 -16.32 -18.77
C LYS A 188 7.75 -16.63 -17.28
N GLY A 189 7.38 -17.85 -16.94
CA GLY A 189 7.37 -18.29 -15.54
C GLY A 189 6.24 -19.27 -15.24
N ILE A 190 6.65 -20.51 -15.00
CA ILE A 190 6.20 -21.36 -13.88
C ILE A 190 7.49 -21.79 -13.19
#